data_AF-A0A848CDT1-F1
#
_entry.id   AF-A0A848CDT1-F1
#
_cell.length_a   1.000
_cell.length_b   1.000
_cell.length_c   1.000
_cell.angle_alpha   90.00
_cell.angle_beta   90.00
_cell.angle_gamma   90.00
#
_symmetry.space_group_name_H-M   'P 1'
#
loop_
_entity.id
_entity.type
_entity.pdbx_description
1 polymer ?
#
loop_
_entity_poly.entity_id
_entity_poly.type
_entity_poly.pdbx_seq_one_letter_code
_entity_poly.pdbx_strand_id
1 'polypeptide(L)'
;MRNGKALLLAAVIALAGVACLMLPEANRAVAVGLEESDAEMPNATVLFPVSEKPNPKGASMTPVTFNHQAHVDKIDDCTACHHTGDMVACSTCHTVEGKAEGNFINLERAMHATKIAPRKDGVTPKSCVSCHEEQYKERRECAGCHEIVTPKRDDQWCGVCHVVTSKMTPEQYQLGVAGKLSAEDRVALAEATIAERKPVDYLAPEACPYKVEIGSLSDKFEPNLFNHRRHVSSLMKRIEGDNLAKAFHSEPEILCATCHHRSPLSATPPKCGSCHSAKIDPRVPERPTLKAAYHLQCMGCHDGMDVARPLDTSCASCHKPRATENAN
;
A
#
# COMPACT_ATOMS: atom_id res chain seq x y z
N MET A 1 83.27 10.30 -53.25
CA MET A 1 84.34 9.45 -53.82
C MET A 1 84.46 8.19 -52.99
N ARG A 2 84.40 7.02 -53.64
CA ARG A 2 84.92 5.68 -53.23
C ARG A 2 84.51 5.14 -51.84
N ASN A 3 83.68 4.10 -51.81
CA ASN A 3 84.02 2.66 -51.90
C ASN A 3 84.45 2.05 -50.56
N GLY A 4 83.88 0.89 -50.22
CA GLY A 4 84.59 -0.12 -49.42
C GLY A 4 83.72 -0.92 -48.46
N LYS A 5 83.27 -2.11 -48.89
CA LYS A 5 82.77 -3.18 -48.02
C LYS A 5 83.95 -3.90 -47.34
N ALA A 6 83.78 -4.36 -46.11
CA ALA A 6 84.39 -5.61 -45.63
C ALA A 6 83.61 -6.16 -44.41
N LEU A 7 83.24 -7.44 -44.49
CA LEU A 7 82.64 -8.28 -43.46
C LEU A 7 83.63 -8.57 -42.33
N LEU A 8 83.13 -8.83 -41.11
CA LEU A 8 83.60 -9.97 -40.29
C LEU A 8 82.63 -10.31 -39.14
N LEU A 9 82.59 -11.62 -38.88
CA LEU A 9 81.69 -12.42 -38.06
C LEU A 9 81.50 -11.94 -36.61
N ALA A 10 80.28 -12.08 -36.09
CA ALA A 10 80.02 -12.16 -34.65
C ALA A 10 79.55 -13.58 -34.29
N ALA A 11 80.40 -14.30 -33.56
CA ALA A 11 80.05 -15.51 -32.84
C ALA A 11 79.45 -15.12 -31.48
N VAL A 12 78.27 -15.63 -31.14
CA VAL A 12 77.69 -15.51 -29.79
C VAL A 12 77.73 -16.88 -29.14
N ILE A 13 78.45 -16.92 -28.02
CA ILE A 13 78.65 -18.04 -27.11
C ILE A 13 77.37 -18.24 -26.30
N ALA A 14 76.82 -19.46 -26.32
CA ALA A 14 75.76 -19.91 -25.42
C ALA A 14 76.41 -20.57 -24.19
N LEU A 15 76.08 -20.08 -22.99
CA LEU A 15 76.35 -20.77 -21.72
C LEU A 15 75.16 -20.62 -20.77
N ALA A 16 74.85 -21.77 -20.15
CA ALA A 16 73.65 -22.17 -19.43
C ALA A 16 73.27 -21.36 -18.18
N GLY A 17 71.98 -21.39 -17.85
CA GLY A 17 71.44 -21.02 -16.54
C GLY A 17 70.03 -21.59 -16.33
N VAL A 18 69.91 -22.52 -15.39
CA VAL A 18 68.75 -23.36 -15.05
C VAL A 18 67.61 -22.56 -14.44
N ALA A 19 66.36 -22.81 -14.87
CA ALA A 19 65.15 -22.48 -14.12
C ALA A 19 64.11 -23.59 -14.25
N CYS A 20 63.83 -24.27 -13.14
CA CYS A 20 62.76 -25.25 -12.96
C CYS A 20 61.39 -24.66 -13.32
N LEU A 21 60.69 -25.28 -14.28
CA LEU A 21 59.26 -25.11 -14.49
C LEU A 21 58.53 -26.24 -13.75
N MET A 22 58.02 -25.94 -12.55
CA MET A 22 56.97 -26.72 -11.90
C MET A 22 55.64 -26.00 -12.17
N LEU A 23 54.81 -26.60 -13.01
CA LEU A 23 53.41 -26.20 -13.20
C LEU A 23 52.61 -26.66 -11.97
N PRO A 24 51.78 -25.79 -11.34
CA PRO A 24 50.88 -26.25 -10.30
C PRO A 24 49.68 -26.97 -10.92
N GLU A 25 49.42 -28.17 -10.41
CA GLU A 25 48.21 -28.94 -10.66
C GLU A 25 46.96 -28.13 -10.34
N ALA A 26 45.99 -28.22 -11.24
CA ALA A 26 44.68 -27.61 -11.12
C ALA A 26 43.99 -28.05 -9.82
N ASN A 27 43.77 -27.09 -8.93
CA ASN A 27 42.80 -27.21 -7.86
C ASN A 27 41.43 -27.50 -8.49
N ARG A 28 40.91 -28.72 -8.27
CA ARG A 28 39.49 -29.04 -8.49
C ARG A 28 38.67 -28.23 -7.48
N ALA A 29 38.33 -27.01 -7.87
CA ALA A 29 37.21 -26.31 -7.28
C ALA A 29 35.94 -27.08 -7.65
N VAL A 30 35.24 -27.57 -6.64
CA VAL A 30 33.88 -28.08 -6.73
C VAL A 30 33.04 -26.97 -7.35
N ALA A 31 32.48 -27.23 -8.53
CA ALA A 31 31.52 -26.35 -9.17
C ALA A 31 30.24 -26.31 -8.32
N VAL A 32 30.17 -25.37 -7.39
CA VAL A 32 28.90 -24.86 -6.88
C VAL A 32 28.49 -23.76 -7.87
N GLY A 33 27.91 -24.18 -8.98
CA GLY A 33 27.16 -23.30 -9.86
C GLY A 33 25.74 -23.20 -9.33
N LEU A 34 25.47 -22.18 -8.51
CA LEU A 34 24.16 -21.55 -8.51
C LEU A 34 24.34 -20.29 -9.34
N GLU A 35 23.76 -20.28 -10.52
CA GLU A 35 23.67 -19.08 -11.35
C GLU A 35 23.00 -17.98 -10.50
N GLU A 36 23.71 -16.89 -10.28
CA GLU A 36 23.11 -15.62 -9.90
C GLU A 36 22.06 -15.30 -10.99
N SER A 37 20.81 -15.16 -10.60
CA SER A 37 19.75 -14.86 -11.56
C SER A 37 19.99 -13.47 -12.14
N ASP A 38 20.47 -13.39 -13.37
CA ASP A 38 20.48 -12.21 -14.25
C ASP A 38 19.05 -11.69 -14.58
N ALA A 39 18.05 -12.05 -13.78
CA ALA A 39 16.68 -11.62 -13.98
C ALA A 39 16.56 -10.15 -13.59
N GLU A 40 16.49 -9.29 -14.60
CA GLU A 40 16.17 -7.87 -14.44
C GLU A 40 14.88 -7.71 -13.62
N MET A 41 14.89 -6.74 -12.70
CA MET A 41 13.75 -6.45 -11.83
C MET A 41 12.50 -6.14 -12.69
N PRO A 42 11.42 -6.92 -12.58
CA PRO A 42 10.25 -6.69 -13.41
C PRO A 42 9.53 -5.41 -12.98
N ASN A 43 9.15 -4.56 -13.93
CA ASN A 43 8.37 -3.34 -13.64
C ASN A 43 7.01 -3.66 -12.99
N ALA A 44 6.42 -4.82 -13.32
CA ALA A 44 5.20 -5.32 -12.72
C ALA A 44 5.16 -6.84 -12.79
N THR A 45 4.42 -7.49 -11.89
CA THR A 45 4.29 -8.95 -11.87
C THR A 45 2.95 -9.40 -11.28
N VAL A 46 2.49 -10.59 -11.65
CA VAL A 46 1.31 -11.22 -11.03
C VAL A 46 1.76 -12.17 -9.93
N LEU A 47 1.26 -11.94 -8.72
CA LEU A 47 1.47 -12.80 -7.56
C LEU A 47 0.37 -13.86 -7.49
N PHE A 48 0.76 -15.12 -7.61
CA PHE A 48 -0.15 -16.26 -7.55
C PHE A 48 -0.23 -16.87 -6.15
N PRO A 49 -1.34 -17.53 -5.80
CA PRO A 49 -1.44 -18.32 -4.58
C PRO A 49 -0.69 -19.65 -4.75
N VAL A 50 0.65 -19.58 -4.69
CA VAL A 50 1.53 -20.74 -4.90
C VAL A 50 1.30 -21.80 -3.81
N SER A 51 1.04 -23.03 -4.24
CA SER A 51 0.78 -24.16 -3.34
C SER A 51 1.31 -25.47 -3.92
N GLU A 52 1.81 -26.34 -3.04
CA GLU A 52 2.17 -27.71 -3.39
C GLU A 52 0.93 -28.63 -3.49
N LYS A 53 -0.21 -28.23 -2.92
CA LYS A 53 -1.45 -29.00 -2.97
C LYS A 53 -2.19 -28.78 -4.29
N PRO A 54 -2.70 -29.84 -4.95
CA PRO A 54 -3.47 -29.68 -6.16
C PRO A 54 -4.68 -28.75 -5.95
N ASN A 55 -4.81 -27.72 -6.81
CA ASN A 55 -5.95 -26.80 -6.82
C ASN A 55 -6.69 -26.82 -8.18
N PRO A 56 -7.24 -27.98 -8.59
CA PRO A 56 -7.82 -28.15 -9.93
C PRO A 56 -9.08 -27.29 -10.15
N LYS A 57 -9.73 -26.82 -9.07
CA LYS A 57 -10.92 -25.97 -9.13
C LYS A 57 -10.61 -24.47 -9.03
N GLY A 58 -9.35 -24.08 -8.83
CA GLY A 58 -8.96 -22.69 -8.61
C GLY A 58 -9.69 -22.06 -7.42
N ALA A 59 -9.84 -22.81 -6.32
CA ALA A 59 -10.49 -22.35 -5.10
C ALA A 59 -9.56 -21.41 -4.31
N SER A 60 -9.26 -20.25 -4.88
CA SER A 60 -8.43 -19.20 -4.28
C SER A 60 -8.90 -17.84 -4.76
N MET A 61 -8.47 -16.78 -4.08
CA MET A 61 -8.66 -15.43 -4.58
C MET A 61 -8.04 -15.28 -5.97
N THR A 62 -8.56 -14.32 -6.74
CA THR A 62 -7.93 -13.86 -7.98
C THR A 62 -6.45 -13.50 -7.69
N PRO A 63 -5.50 -13.89 -8.56
CA PRO A 63 -4.11 -13.47 -8.42
C PRO A 63 -3.97 -11.94 -8.32
N VAL A 64 -2.90 -11.47 -7.69
CA VAL A 64 -2.68 -10.04 -7.45
C VAL A 64 -1.74 -9.48 -8.50
N THR A 65 -2.19 -8.49 -9.27
CA THR A 65 -1.27 -7.66 -10.05
C THR A 65 -0.54 -6.66 -9.15
N PHE A 66 0.77 -6.82 -9.05
CA PHE A 66 1.69 -5.94 -8.32
C PHE A 66 2.47 -5.05 -9.29
N ASN A 67 2.32 -3.73 -9.15
CA ASN A 67 3.09 -2.75 -9.91
C ASN A 67 4.39 -2.44 -9.15
N HIS A 68 5.45 -3.17 -9.44
CA HIS A 68 6.73 -3.09 -8.72
C HIS A 68 7.38 -1.72 -8.89
N GLN A 69 7.39 -1.18 -10.12
CA GLN A 69 7.97 0.13 -10.44
C GLN A 69 7.33 1.23 -9.59
N ALA A 70 5.99 1.27 -9.51
CA ALA A 70 5.29 2.26 -8.71
C ALA A 70 5.61 2.19 -7.21
N HIS A 71 6.03 1.03 -6.70
CA HIS A 71 6.45 0.89 -5.30
C HIS A 71 7.91 1.32 -5.11
N VAL A 72 8.84 0.89 -5.97
CA VAL A 72 10.26 1.28 -5.83
C VAL A 72 10.50 2.75 -6.17
N ASP A 73 9.61 3.40 -6.93
CA ASP A 73 9.60 4.87 -7.10
C ASP A 73 9.28 5.63 -5.81
N LYS A 74 8.80 4.93 -4.77
CA LYS A 74 8.39 5.50 -3.48
C LYS A 74 9.14 4.91 -2.28
N ILE A 75 9.79 3.77 -2.45
CA ILE A 75 10.46 3.02 -1.38
C ILE A 75 11.89 2.73 -1.83
N ASP A 76 12.84 3.45 -1.24
CA ASP A 76 14.25 3.41 -1.64
C ASP A 76 14.98 2.14 -1.17
N ASP A 77 14.54 1.53 -0.07
CA ASP A 77 15.15 0.33 0.51
C ASP A 77 14.40 -0.94 0.10
N CYS A 78 15.01 -1.72 -0.80
CA CYS A 78 14.46 -3.00 -1.25
C CYS A 78 14.19 -3.97 -0.09
N THR A 79 14.99 -3.90 0.98
CA THR A 79 14.84 -4.79 2.14
C THR A 79 13.62 -4.47 3.00
N ALA A 80 13.00 -3.30 2.81
CA ALA A 80 11.71 -2.99 3.44
C ALA A 80 10.61 -3.98 3.04
N CYS A 81 10.70 -4.56 1.83
CA CYS A 81 9.84 -5.62 1.33
C CYS A 81 10.56 -6.98 1.33
N HIS A 82 11.76 -7.04 0.73
CA HIS A 82 12.62 -8.22 0.71
C HIS A 82 13.37 -8.38 2.03
N HIS A 83 12.61 -8.61 3.10
CA HIS A 83 13.07 -8.51 4.49
C HIS A 83 14.13 -9.56 4.90
N THR A 84 14.47 -10.52 4.03
CA THR A 84 15.59 -11.46 4.26
C THR A 84 16.90 -10.94 3.66
N GLY A 85 16.84 -9.90 2.82
CA GLY A 85 17.95 -9.44 1.97
C GLY A 85 17.98 -10.09 0.59
N ASP A 86 17.25 -11.19 0.40
CA ASP A 86 17.19 -11.91 -0.88
C ASP A 86 16.08 -11.36 -1.79
N MET A 87 16.43 -11.01 -3.03
CA MET A 87 15.50 -10.44 -4.01
C MET A 87 14.70 -11.53 -4.74
N VAL A 88 14.11 -12.44 -3.96
CA VAL A 88 13.31 -13.56 -4.46
C VAL A 88 11.82 -13.33 -4.19
N ALA A 89 10.96 -14.02 -4.94
CA ALA A 89 9.52 -13.95 -4.72
C ALA A 89 9.14 -14.43 -3.32
N CYS A 90 8.19 -13.75 -2.66
CA CYS A 90 7.77 -14.09 -1.30
C CYS A 90 7.29 -15.54 -1.17
N SER A 91 6.64 -16.07 -2.21
CA SER A 91 6.11 -17.43 -2.27
C SER A 91 7.18 -18.53 -2.31
N THR A 92 8.46 -18.17 -2.49
CA THR A 92 9.58 -19.11 -2.31
C THR A 92 9.69 -19.60 -0.87
N CYS A 93 9.20 -18.82 0.11
CA CYS A 93 9.15 -19.17 1.54
C CYS A 93 7.72 -19.19 2.10
N HIS A 94 6.86 -18.29 1.62
CA HIS A 94 5.48 -18.10 2.08
C HIS A 94 4.48 -18.70 1.09
N THR A 95 4.34 -20.02 1.08
CA THR A 95 3.30 -20.72 0.29
C THR A 95 1.92 -20.60 0.97
N VAL A 96 0.85 -21.01 0.27
CA VAL A 96 -0.52 -21.00 0.83
C VAL A 96 -0.62 -21.78 2.14
N GLU A 97 0.02 -22.95 2.21
CA GLU A 97 0.08 -23.79 3.40
C GLU A 97 1.15 -23.36 4.41
N GLY A 98 2.13 -22.56 3.98
CA GLY A 98 3.33 -22.24 4.76
C GLY A 98 4.31 -23.41 4.81
N LYS A 99 5.60 -23.09 4.87
CA LYS A 99 6.68 -24.09 4.97
C LYS A 99 7.83 -23.62 5.84
N ALA A 100 8.79 -24.49 6.09
CA ALA A 100 9.86 -24.29 7.08
C ALA A 100 10.70 -23.04 6.80
N GLU A 101 11.03 -22.76 5.53
CA GLU A 101 11.84 -21.62 5.09
C GLU A 101 11.16 -20.28 5.42
N GLY A 102 9.83 -20.23 5.42
CA GLY A 102 9.03 -19.08 5.84
C GLY A 102 8.65 -19.09 7.33
N ASN A 103 9.25 -19.97 8.14
CA ASN A 103 8.84 -20.24 9.54
C ASN A 103 7.34 -20.53 9.66
N PHE A 104 6.76 -21.23 8.68
CA PHE A 104 5.33 -21.54 8.58
C PHE A 104 4.40 -20.31 8.56
N ILE A 105 4.94 -19.12 8.31
CA ILE A 105 4.13 -17.96 7.95
C ILE A 105 3.59 -18.20 6.55
N ASN A 106 2.28 -18.40 6.44
CA ASN A 106 1.63 -18.63 5.16
C ASN A 106 1.52 -17.35 4.31
N LEU A 107 1.18 -17.52 3.03
CA LEU A 107 1.06 -16.42 2.07
C LEU A 107 0.06 -15.36 2.53
N GLU A 108 -1.10 -15.77 3.06
CA GLU A 108 -2.11 -14.84 3.58
C GLU A 108 -1.53 -13.92 4.66
N ARG A 109 -0.82 -14.50 5.64
CA ARG A 109 -0.20 -13.74 6.73
C ARG A 109 0.91 -12.83 6.21
N ALA A 110 1.75 -13.30 5.29
CA ALA A 110 2.81 -12.50 4.70
C ALA A 110 2.25 -11.26 3.97
N MET A 111 1.13 -11.41 3.26
CA MET A 111 0.54 -10.34 2.44
C MET A 111 -0.41 -9.39 3.20
N HIS A 112 -1.05 -9.87 4.29
CA HIS A 112 -2.13 -9.12 4.94
C HIS A 112 -1.95 -8.85 6.45
N ALA A 113 -0.85 -9.29 7.07
CA ALA A 113 -0.62 -9.03 8.50
C ALA A 113 -0.63 -7.54 8.83
N THR A 114 -1.52 -7.10 9.73
CA THR A 114 -1.61 -5.69 10.17
C THR A 114 -0.86 -5.43 11.47
N LYS A 115 -0.69 -6.45 12.31
CA LYS A 115 0.01 -6.40 13.60
C LYS A 115 1.25 -7.28 13.51
N ILE A 116 2.33 -6.71 13.01
CA ILE A 116 3.64 -7.37 12.92
C ILE A 116 4.48 -6.87 14.09
N ALA A 117 4.99 -7.78 14.90
CA ALA A 117 5.83 -7.42 16.03
C ALA A 117 7.18 -6.88 15.53
N PRO A 118 7.68 -5.77 16.09
CA PRO A 118 9.03 -5.30 15.81
C PRO A 118 10.06 -6.39 16.12
N ARG A 119 10.98 -6.63 15.18
CA ARG A 119 12.11 -7.51 15.41
C ARG A 119 13.16 -6.78 16.25
N LYS A 120 13.76 -7.50 17.21
CA LYS A 120 14.90 -7.00 17.99
C LYS A 120 16.16 -6.91 17.12
N ASP A 121 16.33 -7.90 16.24
CA ASP A 121 17.45 -8.03 15.33
C ASP A 121 16.93 -8.15 13.88
N GLY A 122 17.55 -7.41 12.96
CA GLY A 122 17.20 -7.42 11.53
C GLY A 122 15.98 -6.58 11.14
N VAL A 123 15.56 -6.70 9.88
CA VAL A 123 14.46 -5.93 9.31
C VAL A 123 13.10 -6.46 9.81
N THR A 124 12.26 -5.57 10.34
CA THR A 124 10.87 -5.90 10.67
C THR A 124 10.07 -6.02 9.37
N PRO A 125 9.50 -7.19 9.03
CA PRO A 125 8.77 -7.37 7.79
C PRO A 125 7.56 -6.44 7.70
N LYS A 126 7.21 -6.07 6.47
CA LYS A 126 5.95 -5.39 6.15
C LYS A 126 5.13 -6.30 5.25
N SER A 127 3.82 -6.30 5.47
CA SER A 127 2.84 -6.82 4.52
C SER A 127 2.30 -5.67 3.65
N CYS A 128 1.62 -6.00 2.55
CA CYS A 128 0.93 -5.00 1.72
C CYS A 128 0.00 -4.16 2.59
N VAL A 129 -0.78 -4.82 3.45
CA VAL A 129 -1.76 -4.14 4.30
C VAL A 129 -1.07 -3.31 5.37
N SER A 130 -0.06 -3.84 6.09
CA SER A 130 0.58 -3.05 7.16
C SER A 130 1.27 -1.80 6.64
N CYS A 131 1.95 -1.87 5.49
CA CYS A 131 2.60 -0.71 4.91
C CYS A 131 1.55 0.33 4.47
N HIS A 132 0.48 -0.11 3.79
CA HIS A 132 -0.60 0.81 3.42
C HIS A 132 -1.30 1.42 4.64
N GLU A 133 -1.41 0.68 5.75
CA GLU A 133 -1.92 1.22 7.00
C GLU A 133 -1.02 2.28 7.63
N GLU A 134 0.29 2.05 7.61
CA GLU A 134 1.29 3.02 8.05
C GLU A 134 1.20 4.31 7.23
N GLN A 135 1.07 4.20 5.91
CA GLN A 135 0.92 5.36 5.01
C GLN A 135 -0.23 6.27 5.44
N TYR A 136 -1.44 5.73 5.70
CA TYR A 136 -2.57 6.58 6.05
C TYR A 136 -2.56 7.04 7.52
N LYS A 137 -1.77 6.42 8.40
CA LYS A 137 -1.64 6.80 9.82
C LYS A 137 -0.56 7.86 10.04
N GLU A 138 0.54 7.79 9.30
CA GLU A 138 1.70 8.66 9.52
C GLU A 138 1.65 9.94 8.67
N ARG A 139 0.92 9.91 7.56
CA ARG A 139 0.79 11.07 6.67
C ARG A 139 -0.39 11.92 7.08
N ARG A 140 -0.09 13.16 7.49
CA ARG A 140 -1.07 14.14 7.98
C ARG A 140 -2.26 14.36 7.04
N GLU A 141 -2.04 14.35 5.73
CA GLU A 141 -3.10 14.49 4.72
C GLU A 141 -4.10 13.33 4.67
N CYS A 142 -3.74 12.18 5.24
CA CYS A 142 -4.56 10.97 5.31
C CYS A 142 -5.14 10.76 6.73
N ALA A 143 -4.32 11.00 7.74
CA ALA A 143 -4.56 10.60 9.11
C ALA A 143 -5.85 11.20 9.72
N GLY A 144 -6.24 12.43 9.35
CA GLY A 144 -7.50 13.02 9.83
C GLY A 144 -8.75 12.22 9.41
N CYS A 145 -8.87 11.87 8.13
CA CYS A 145 -9.99 11.04 7.66
C CYS A 145 -9.88 9.61 8.22
N HIS A 146 -8.68 9.05 8.23
CA HIS A 146 -8.46 7.66 8.62
C HIS A 146 -8.53 7.41 10.13
N GLU A 147 -8.45 8.45 10.97
CA GLU A 147 -8.69 8.37 12.41
C GLU A 147 -10.18 8.12 12.72
N ILE A 148 -11.08 8.69 11.92
CA ILE A 148 -12.53 8.61 12.15
C ILE A 148 -13.25 7.57 11.29
N VAL A 149 -12.52 6.89 10.40
CA VAL A 149 -13.04 5.86 9.51
C VAL A 149 -12.73 4.48 10.04
N THR A 150 -13.73 3.61 10.03
CA THR A 150 -13.52 2.16 10.16
C THR A 150 -13.52 1.55 8.75
N PRO A 151 -12.40 1.00 8.26
CA PRO A 151 -12.34 0.42 6.93
C PRO A 151 -13.27 -0.79 6.84
N LYS A 152 -14.12 -0.85 5.80
CA LYS A 152 -15.09 -1.93 5.60
C LYS A 152 -14.43 -3.28 5.29
N ARG A 153 -13.32 -3.26 4.55
CA ARG A 153 -12.60 -4.46 4.06
C ARG A 153 -13.56 -5.47 3.42
N ASP A 154 -14.43 -4.96 2.55
CA ASP A 154 -15.39 -5.74 1.77
C ASP A 154 -14.78 -6.22 0.45
N ASP A 155 -15.58 -6.87 -0.39
CA ASP A 155 -15.14 -7.42 -1.68
C ASP A 155 -14.52 -6.36 -2.60
N GLN A 156 -14.98 -5.09 -2.50
CA GLN A 156 -14.41 -3.99 -3.27
C GLN A 156 -12.97 -3.68 -2.81
N TRP A 157 -12.74 -3.64 -1.49
CA TRP A 157 -11.40 -3.48 -0.94
C TRP A 157 -10.47 -4.63 -1.36
N CYS A 158 -10.96 -5.88 -1.35
CA CYS A 158 -10.21 -7.04 -1.84
C CYS A 158 -9.84 -6.89 -3.33
N GLY A 159 -10.80 -6.42 -4.15
CA GLY A 159 -10.66 -6.26 -5.60
C GLY A 159 -9.64 -5.20 -6.04
N VAL A 160 -9.20 -4.31 -5.14
CA VAL A 160 -8.10 -3.35 -5.44
C VAL A 160 -6.80 -4.09 -5.73
N CYS A 161 -6.53 -5.16 -4.98
CA CYS A 161 -5.33 -5.99 -5.14
C CYS A 161 -5.62 -7.25 -5.95
N HIS A 162 -6.69 -7.98 -5.60
CA HIS A 162 -7.06 -9.26 -6.22
C HIS A 162 -7.75 -9.06 -7.56
N VAL A 163 -6.96 -8.61 -8.54
CA VAL A 163 -7.37 -8.37 -9.91
C VAL A 163 -6.26 -8.77 -10.85
N VAL A 164 -6.65 -9.42 -11.94
CA VAL A 164 -5.84 -9.74 -13.10
C VAL A 164 -6.73 -9.59 -14.33
N THR A 165 -6.15 -9.24 -15.46
CA THR A 165 -6.85 -9.09 -16.75
C THR A 165 -7.66 -10.34 -17.08
N SER A 166 -8.81 -10.13 -17.71
CA SER A 166 -9.66 -11.22 -18.22
C SER A 166 -8.99 -12.07 -19.30
N LYS A 167 -7.84 -11.64 -19.82
CA LYS A 167 -7.01 -12.39 -20.78
C LYS A 167 -6.25 -13.56 -20.16
N MET A 168 -6.13 -13.63 -18.83
CA MET A 168 -5.46 -14.75 -18.18
C MET A 168 -6.22 -16.06 -18.47
N THR A 169 -5.53 -17.04 -19.03
CA THR A 169 -6.16 -18.34 -19.31
C THR A 169 -6.18 -19.23 -18.06
N PRO A 170 -7.10 -20.22 -18.00
CA PRO A 170 -7.08 -21.23 -16.94
C PRO A 170 -5.74 -21.98 -16.83
N GLU A 171 -5.08 -22.24 -17.96
CA GLU A 171 -3.77 -22.90 -18.00
C GLU A 171 -2.68 -22.01 -17.37
N GLN A 172 -2.66 -20.72 -17.71
CA GLN A 172 -1.74 -19.76 -17.08
C GLN A 172 -1.98 -19.66 -15.58
N TYR A 173 -3.25 -19.67 -15.15
CA TYR A 173 -3.59 -19.71 -13.74
C TYR A 173 -3.03 -20.95 -13.04
N GLN A 174 -3.25 -22.14 -13.61
CA GLN A 174 -2.77 -23.39 -13.02
C GLN A 174 -1.24 -23.46 -12.99
N LEU A 175 -0.56 -22.98 -14.04
CA LEU A 175 0.90 -22.84 -14.05
C LEU A 175 1.39 -21.86 -12.97
N GLY A 176 0.68 -20.75 -12.76
CA GLY A 176 0.99 -19.78 -11.72
C GLY A 176 0.87 -20.35 -10.31
N VAL A 177 -0.22 -21.07 -10.02
CA VAL A 177 -0.43 -21.77 -8.74
C VAL A 177 0.67 -22.83 -8.50
N ALA A 178 1.09 -23.53 -9.54
CA ALA A 178 2.18 -24.49 -9.46
C ALA A 178 3.57 -23.86 -9.36
N GLY A 179 3.69 -22.52 -9.39
CA GLY A 179 4.96 -21.81 -9.41
C GLY A 179 5.78 -21.99 -10.70
N LYS A 180 5.13 -22.36 -11.81
CA LYS A 180 5.75 -22.76 -13.09
C LYS A 180 5.46 -21.81 -14.25
N LEU A 181 4.59 -20.82 -14.08
CA LEU A 181 4.38 -19.78 -15.10
C LEU A 181 5.67 -18.98 -15.29
N SER A 182 6.04 -18.62 -16.52
CA SER A 182 7.27 -17.88 -16.79
C SER A 182 7.24 -16.47 -16.20
N ALA A 183 8.41 -15.83 -16.05
CA ALA A 183 8.48 -14.45 -15.59
C ALA A 183 7.84 -13.50 -16.61
N GLU A 184 8.09 -13.74 -17.90
CA GLU A 184 7.58 -12.97 -19.03
C GLU A 184 6.04 -12.99 -19.07
N ASP A 185 5.42 -14.16 -18.88
CA ASP A 185 3.97 -14.28 -18.84
C ASP A 185 3.37 -13.54 -17.63
N ARG A 186 4.02 -13.62 -16.46
CA ARG A 186 3.60 -12.85 -15.27
C ARG A 186 3.67 -11.35 -15.52
N VAL A 187 4.72 -10.86 -16.18
CA VAL A 187 4.89 -9.45 -16.51
C VAL A 187 3.80 -9.02 -17.51
N ALA A 188 3.61 -9.76 -18.59
CA ALA A 188 2.62 -9.43 -19.62
C ALA A 188 1.18 -9.36 -19.06
N LEU A 189 0.80 -10.29 -18.17
CA LEU A 189 -0.50 -10.24 -17.48
C LEU A 189 -0.61 -9.02 -16.56
N ALA A 190 0.46 -8.69 -15.84
CA ALA A 190 0.47 -7.54 -14.94
C ALA A 190 0.34 -6.21 -15.71
N GLU A 191 1.12 -6.04 -16.77
CA GLU A 191 1.07 -4.85 -17.63
C GLU A 191 -0.30 -4.68 -18.29
N ALA A 192 -0.88 -5.76 -18.83
CA ALA A 192 -2.23 -5.73 -19.38
C ALA A 192 -3.27 -5.31 -18.31
N THR A 193 -3.15 -5.85 -17.10
CA THR A 193 -4.06 -5.49 -15.99
C THR A 193 -3.90 -4.02 -15.58
N ILE A 194 -2.67 -3.52 -15.50
CA ILE A 194 -2.39 -2.11 -15.15
C ILE A 194 -2.94 -1.17 -16.23
N ALA A 195 -2.79 -1.51 -17.51
CA ALA A 195 -3.32 -0.72 -18.62
C ALA A 195 -4.87 -0.68 -18.65
N GLU A 196 -5.53 -1.72 -18.13
CA GLU A 196 -6.99 -1.81 -18.02
C GLU A 196 -7.55 -1.02 -16.84
N ARG A 197 -6.74 -0.77 -15.79
CA ARG A 197 -7.19 -0.03 -14.60
C ARG A 197 -7.43 1.45 -14.91
N LYS A 198 -8.63 1.92 -14.56
CA LYS A 198 -9.02 3.33 -14.66
C LYS A 198 -9.32 3.87 -13.27
N PRO A 199 -8.66 4.97 -12.84
CA PRO A 199 -9.07 5.69 -11.64
C PRO A 199 -10.51 6.17 -11.77
N VAL A 200 -11.19 6.28 -10.63
CA VAL A 200 -12.53 6.87 -10.55
C VAL A 200 -12.40 8.36 -10.28
N ASP A 201 -13.20 9.15 -10.98
CA ASP A 201 -13.37 10.57 -10.68
C ASP A 201 -14.30 10.72 -9.47
N TYR A 202 -13.82 11.41 -8.45
CA TYR A 202 -14.63 11.72 -7.27
C TYR A 202 -15.77 12.68 -7.60
N LEU A 203 -16.86 12.59 -6.84
CA LEU A 203 -17.91 13.60 -6.85
C LEU A 203 -17.32 14.97 -6.51
N ALA A 204 -17.53 15.94 -7.40
CA ALA A 204 -16.98 17.28 -7.24
C ALA A 204 -17.53 17.98 -5.98
N PRO A 205 -16.71 18.73 -5.22
CA PRO A 205 -17.17 19.49 -4.04
C PRO A 205 -18.34 20.44 -4.31
N GLU A 206 -18.49 20.90 -5.54
CA GLU A 206 -19.56 21.78 -6.01
C GLU A 206 -20.93 21.09 -5.96
N ALA A 207 -20.98 19.77 -6.10
CA ALA A 207 -22.19 18.97 -5.96
C ALA A 207 -22.66 18.86 -4.49
N CYS A 208 -21.79 19.20 -3.54
CA CYS A 208 -22.09 19.20 -2.11
C CYS A 208 -22.57 20.59 -1.62
N PRO A 209 -23.31 20.67 -0.50
CA PRO A 209 -23.69 21.93 0.11
C PRO A 209 -22.49 22.83 0.41
N TYR A 210 -22.63 24.13 0.19
CA TYR A 210 -21.58 25.10 0.49
C TYR A 210 -21.31 25.18 2.01
N LYS A 211 -22.37 25.43 2.78
CA LYS A 211 -22.40 25.40 4.24
C LYS A 211 -23.59 24.56 4.71
N VAL A 212 -23.48 24.00 5.91
CA VAL A 212 -24.55 23.26 6.57
C VAL A 212 -24.76 23.85 7.95
N GLU A 213 -25.99 24.25 8.26
CA GLU A 213 -26.36 24.66 9.61
C GLU A 213 -26.67 23.43 10.46
N ILE A 214 -25.82 23.16 11.46
CA ILE A 214 -25.96 22.05 12.39
C ILE A 214 -26.56 22.60 13.69
N GLY A 215 -27.88 22.53 13.81
CA GLY A 215 -28.63 23.16 14.91
C GLY A 215 -29.65 22.27 15.63
N SER A 216 -29.69 20.97 15.35
CA SER A 216 -30.69 20.05 15.93
C SER A 216 -30.58 19.88 17.45
N LEU A 217 -29.45 20.30 18.04
CA LEU A 217 -29.18 20.26 19.48
C LEU A 217 -28.93 21.67 20.07
N SER A 218 -29.28 22.73 19.35
CA SER A 218 -28.99 24.10 19.78
C SER A 218 -29.77 24.47 21.04
N ASP A 219 -29.04 24.59 22.14
CA ASP A 219 -29.54 24.96 23.47
C ASP A 219 -28.66 26.07 24.05
N LYS A 220 -27.55 25.70 24.71
CA LYS A 220 -26.56 26.64 25.28
C LYS A 220 -25.74 27.41 24.25
N PHE A 221 -25.68 26.90 23.02
CA PHE A 221 -24.92 27.46 21.92
C PHE A 221 -25.82 27.62 20.69
N GLU A 222 -25.49 28.60 19.85
CA GLU A 222 -26.05 28.78 18.52
C GLU A 222 -25.72 27.58 17.62
N PRO A 223 -26.49 27.36 16.54
CA PRO A 223 -26.13 26.36 15.52
C PRO A 223 -24.69 26.55 15.02
N ASN A 224 -24.00 25.44 14.76
CA ASN A 224 -22.71 25.47 14.09
C ASN A 224 -22.95 25.67 12.59
N LEU A 225 -22.45 26.78 12.04
CA LEU A 225 -22.46 27.02 10.61
C LEU A 225 -21.23 26.35 9.97
N PHE A 226 -21.35 25.06 9.70
CA PHE A 226 -20.26 24.22 9.21
C PHE A 226 -19.92 24.55 7.75
N ASN A 227 -18.64 24.85 7.48
CA ASN A 227 -18.13 25.14 6.14
C ASN A 227 -17.92 23.86 5.32
N HIS A 228 -19.01 23.16 4.99
CA HIS A 228 -18.99 21.82 4.39
C HIS A 228 -18.10 21.73 3.14
N ARG A 229 -18.39 22.49 2.09
CA ARG A 229 -17.61 22.43 0.84
C ARG A 229 -16.14 22.76 1.05
N ARG A 230 -15.82 23.72 1.93
CA ARG A 230 -14.43 24.08 2.23
C ARG A 230 -13.62 22.91 2.82
N HIS A 231 -14.23 22.12 3.71
CA HIS A 231 -13.56 20.94 4.27
C HIS A 231 -13.31 19.90 3.18
N VAL A 232 -14.35 19.55 2.42
CA VAL A 232 -14.25 18.57 1.34
C VAL A 232 -13.20 18.99 0.30
N SER A 233 -13.26 20.23 -0.21
CA SER A 233 -12.28 20.75 -1.17
C SER A 233 -10.85 20.74 -0.61
N SER A 234 -10.65 21.11 0.66
CA SER A 234 -9.31 21.09 1.27
C SER A 234 -8.75 19.68 1.42
N LEU A 235 -9.59 18.70 1.78
CA LEU A 235 -9.16 17.31 1.94
C LEU A 235 -8.81 16.70 0.58
N MET A 236 -9.69 16.86 -0.41
CA MET A 236 -9.48 16.35 -1.78
C MET A 236 -8.22 16.94 -2.42
N LYS A 237 -7.94 18.23 -2.21
CA LYS A 237 -6.75 18.88 -2.75
C LYS A 237 -5.44 18.30 -2.21
N ARG A 238 -5.42 17.83 -0.94
CA ARG A 238 -4.20 17.32 -0.29
C ARG A 238 -3.82 15.91 -0.74
N ILE A 239 -4.79 15.13 -1.21
CA ILE A 239 -4.58 13.79 -1.75
C ILE A 239 -4.53 13.78 -3.28
N GLU A 240 -4.55 14.96 -3.90
CA GLU A 240 -4.48 15.08 -5.36
C GLU A 240 -3.14 14.52 -5.85
N GLY A 241 -3.22 13.52 -6.74
CA GLY A 241 -2.03 12.84 -7.26
C GLY A 241 -1.56 11.64 -6.45
N ASP A 242 -2.16 11.34 -5.29
CA ASP A 242 -1.79 10.17 -4.51
C ASP A 242 -2.37 8.88 -5.13
N ASN A 243 -1.49 7.99 -5.60
CA ASN A 243 -1.87 6.78 -6.31
C ASN A 243 -2.48 5.72 -5.39
N LEU A 244 -2.06 5.66 -4.11
CA LEU A 244 -2.60 4.71 -3.14
C LEU A 244 -4.04 5.10 -2.78
N ALA A 245 -4.27 6.39 -2.52
CA ALA A 245 -5.61 6.93 -2.30
C ALA A 245 -6.50 6.69 -3.51
N LYS A 246 -6.05 7.02 -4.73
CA LYS A 246 -6.82 6.78 -5.97
C LYS A 246 -7.18 5.31 -6.18
N ALA A 247 -6.33 4.37 -5.74
CA ALA A 247 -6.59 2.94 -5.89
C ALA A 247 -7.67 2.45 -4.92
N PHE A 248 -7.64 2.89 -3.65
CA PHE A 248 -8.56 2.41 -2.61
C PHE A 248 -9.84 3.25 -2.49
N HIS A 249 -9.84 4.49 -2.94
CA HIS A 249 -11.02 5.33 -3.05
C HIS A 249 -11.71 5.07 -4.39
N SER A 250 -12.30 3.89 -4.52
CA SER A 250 -12.74 3.33 -5.81
C SER A 250 -14.17 3.68 -6.22
N GLU A 251 -14.84 4.63 -5.57
CA GLU A 251 -16.22 5.04 -5.89
C GLU A 251 -16.32 6.57 -5.89
N PRO A 252 -17.18 7.19 -6.73
CA PRO A 252 -17.26 8.64 -6.84
C PRO A 252 -17.56 9.33 -5.50
N GLU A 253 -18.46 8.77 -4.69
CA GLU A 253 -18.86 9.33 -3.39
C GLU A 253 -18.12 8.70 -2.19
N ILE A 254 -17.08 7.89 -2.39
CA ILE A 254 -16.42 7.17 -1.29
C ILE A 254 -15.89 8.10 -0.19
N LEU A 255 -15.38 9.28 -0.57
CA LEU A 255 -14.86 10.27 0.37
C LEU A 255 -15.96 10.85 1.26
N CYS A 256 -17.22 10.87 0.78
CA CYS A 256 -18.38 11.31 1.55
C CYS A 256 -18.64 10.35 2.72
N ALA A 257 -18.33 9.05 2.58
CA ALA A 257 -18.50 8.05 3.62
C ALA A 257 -17.53 8.20 4.80
N THR A 258 -16.49 9.04 4.66
CA THR A 258 -15.67 9.50 5.80
C THR A 258 -16.57 10.08 6.88
N CYS A 259 -17.54 10.90 6.47
CA CYS A 259 -18.44 11.56 7.39
C CYS A 259 -19.84 10.95 7.44
N HIS A 260 -20.37 10.58 6.28
CA HIS A 260 -21.68 9.97 6.11
C HIS A 260 -21.54 8.44 6.10
N HIS A 261 -21.06 7.90 7.21
CA HIS A 261 -20.75 6.49 7.33
C HIS A 261 -22.00 5.61 7.48
N ARG A 262 -21.83 4.30 7.30
CA ARG A 262 -22.85 3.26 7.60
C ARG A 262 -24.20 3.46 6.91
N SER A 263 -24.20 4.17 5.77
CA SER A 263 -25.28 4.23 4.80
C SER A 263 -24.74 3.93 3.40
N PRO A 264 -25.60 3.64 2.40
CA PRO A 264 -25.18 3.62 1.00
C PRO A 264 -24.49 4.93 0.59
N LEU A 265 -23.55 4.84 -0.36
CA LEU A 265 -22.92 6.00 -0.98
C LEU A 265 -23.97 6.84 -1.70
N SER A 266 -23.95 8.16 -1.50
CA SER A 266 -24.96 9.06 -2.04
C SER A 266 -24.53 10.52 -1.95
N ALA A 267 -24.95 11.33 -2.91
CA ALA A 267 -24.88 12.79 -2.85
C ALA A 267 -25.87 13.41 -1.83
N THR A 268 -26.87 12.65 -1.37
CA THR A 268 -27.91 13.07 -0.42
C THR A 268 -28.01 12.12 0.78
N PRO A 269 -26.94 11.97 1.57
CA PRO A 269 -26.90 11.04 2.70
C PRO A 269 -27.89 11.43 3.81
N PRO A 270 -28.29 10.47 4.66
CA PRO A 270 -29.15 10.76 5.80
C PRO A 270 -28.49 11.71 6.79
N LYS A 271 -29.30 12.45 7.55
CA LYS A 271 -28.83 13.25 8.69
C LYS A 271 -28.28 12.34 9.78
N CYS A 272 -27.28 12.82 10.51
CA CYS A 272 -26.70 12.10 11.67
C CYS A 272 -27.78 11.71 12.69
N GLY A 273 -28.73 12.61 12.94
CA GLY A 273 -29.84 12.43 13.88
C GLY A 273 -30.84 11.33 13.50
N SER A 274 -30.79 10.82 12.27
CA SER A 274 -31.60 9.65 11.88
C SER A 274 -31.14 8.36 12.57
N CYS A 275 -29.87 8.30 13.00
CA CYS A 275 -29.29 7.14 13.68
C CYS A 275 -28.80 7.45 15.09
N HIS A 276 -28.27 8.66 15.32
CA HIS A 276 -27.77 9.10 16.62
C HIS A 276 -28.84 9.89 17.37
N SER A 277 -29.31 9.37 18.50
CA SER A 277 -30.30 10.02 19.35
C SER A 277 -29.67 11.06 20.29
N ALA A 278 -30.46 12.01 20.78
CA ALA A 278 -29.98 13.02 21.75
C ALA A 278 -29.54 12.42 23.09
N LYS A 279 -30.13 11.28 23.48
CA LYS A 279 -29.80 10.49 24.67
C LYS A 279 -29.25 9.13 24.26
N ILE A 280 -28.58 8.44 25.17
CA ILE A 280 -28.10 7.07 24.93
C ILE A 280 -29.32 6.18 24.63
N ASP A 281 -29.24 5.42 23.54
CA ASP A 281 -30.23 4.40 23.22
C ASP A 281 -29.77 3.06 23.84
N PRO A 282 -30.48 2.52 24.84
CA PRO A 282 -30.07 1.29 25.51
C PRO A 282 -30.07 0.06 24.59
N ARG A 283 -30.68 0.13 23.40
CA ARG A 283 -30.70 -0.95 22.41
C ARG A 283 -29.41 -1.02 21.58
N VAL A 284 -28.67 0.09 21.49
CA VAL A 284 -27.41 0.25 20.75
C VAL A 284 -26.44 1.13 21.56
N PRO A 285 -26.04 0.68 22.76
CA PRO A 285 -25.29 1.51 23.73
C PRO A 285 -23.90 1.94 23.23
N GLU A 286 -23.33 1.23 22.26
CA GLU A 286 -22.08 1.56 21.58
C GLU A 286 -22.20 2.74 20.62
N ARG A 287 -23.42 3.08 20.20
CA ARG A 287 -23.66 4.23 19.33
C ARG A 287 -23.64 5.51 20.18
N PRO A 288 -22.73 6.46 19.90
CA PRO A 288 -22.68 7.71 20.66
C PRO A 288 -23.97 8.51 20.49
N THR A 289 -24.31 9.32 21.50
CA THR A 289 -25.37 10.32 21.36
C THR A 289 -25.04 11.30 20.25
N LEU A 290 -26.04 12.02 19.72
CA LEU A 290 -25.84 12.96 18.62
C LEU A 290 -24.79 14.05 18.94
N LYS A 291 -24.75 14.51 20.20
CA LYS A 291 -23.72 15.45 20.66
C LYS A 291 -22.33 14.83 20.59
N ALA A 292 -22.19 13.61 21.14
CA ALA A 292 -20.91 12.90 21.14
C ALA A 292 -20.47 12.52 19.72
N ALA A 293 -21.41 12.14 18.84
CA ALA A 293 -21.12 11.83 17.45
C ALA A 293 -20.49 13.03 16.72
N TYR A 294 -21.08 14.24 16.85
CA TYR A 294 -20.47 15.43 16.27
C TYR A 294 -19.09 15.73 16.86
N HIS A 295 -18.93 15.70 18.18
CA HIS A 295 -17.64 16.00 18.81
C HIS A 295 -16.55 14.99 18.43
N LEU A 296 -16.81 13.69 18.59
CA LEU A 296 -15.84 12.63 18.26
C LEU A 296 -15.41 12.70 16.80
N GLN A 297 -16.34 12.99 15.89
CA GLN A 297 -16.06 13.05 14.47
C GLN A 297 -15.29 14.31 14.06
N CYS A 298 -15.71 15.51 14.52
CA CYS A 298 -15.04 16.75 14.19
C CYS A 298 -13.67 16.85 14.86
N MET A 299 -13.61 16.58 16.17
CA MET A 299 -12.38 16.68 16.97
C MET A 299 -11.41 15.55 16.61
N GLY A 300 -11.90 14.32 16.40
CA GLY A 300 -11.04 13.19 16.01
C GLY A 300 -10.32 13.43 14.68
N CYS A 301 -11.01 13.98 13.67
CA CYS A 301 -10.35 14.34 12.42
C CYS A 301 -9.35 15.50 12.61
N HIS A 302 -9.71 16.51 13.40
CA HIS A 302 -8.81 17.63 13.69
C HIS A 302 -7.53 17.18 14.40
N ASP A 303 -7.65 16.31 15.40
CA ASP A 303 -6.54 15.71 16.14
C ASP A 303 -5.69 14.84 15.20
N GLY A 304 -6.34 13.92 14.47
CA GLY A 304 -5.67 13.02 13.54
C GLY A 304 -4.90 13.70 12.40
N MET A 305 -5.18 14.97 12.08
CA MET A 305 -4.40 15.73 11.09
C MET A 305 -3.76 17.01 11.64
N ASP A 306 -3.54 17.10 12.95
CA ASP A 306 -2.87 18.23 13.60
C ASP A 306 -3.45 19.60 13.18
N VAL A 307 -4.76 19.76 13.30
CA VAL A 307 -5.43 21.03 13.01
C VAL A 307 -5.17 22.00 14.16
N ALA A 308 -4.40 23.05 13.90
CA ALA A 308 -4.02 24.03 14.92
C ALA A 308 -5.22 24.77 15.55
N ARG A 309 -6.29 25.00 14.78
CA ARG A 309 -7.53 25.62 15.25
C ARG A 309 -8.75 25.10 14.50
N PRO A 310 -9.89 24.90 15.16
CA PRO A 310 -10.12 25.09 16.60
C PRO A 310 -9.49 23.99 17.45
N LEU A 311 -9.04 24.33 18.65
CA LEU A 311 -8.71 23.32 19.68
C LEU A 311 -10.01 22.74 20.26
N ASP A 312 -9.99 21.51 20.75
CA ASP A 312 -11.15 20.85 21.37
C ASP A 312 -11.73 21.64 22.56
N THR A 313 -10.86 22.37 23.25
CA THR A 313 -11.22 23.24 24.39
C THR A 313 -11.80 24.59 23.95
N SER A 314 -11.74 24.95 22.67
CA SER A 314 -12.23 26.22 22.12
C SER A 314 -13.70 26.14 21.72
N CYS A 315 -14.59 25.88 22.68
CA CYS A 315 -16.02 25.63 22.44
C CYS A 315 -16.68 26.69 21.53
N ALA A 316 -16.37 27.96 21.76
CA ALA A 316 -16.97 29.09 21.03
C ALA A 316 -16.51 29.21 19.56
N SER A 317 -15.46 28.48 19.15
CA SER A 317 -14.94 28.54 17.78
C SER A 317 -15.74 27.72 16.78
N CYS A 318 -16.47 26.69 17.24
CA CYS A 318 -17.36 25.89 16.41
C CYS A 318 -18.82 26.37 16.50
N HIS A 319 -19.26 26.74 17.69
CA HIS A 319 -20.64 27.16 17.96
C HIS A 319 -20.62 28.31 18.98
N LYS A 320 -21.24 29.44 18.65
CA LYS A 320 -21.20 30.64 19.50
C LYS A 320 -22.06 30.43 20.74
N PRO A 321 -21.65 30.87 21.95
CA PRO A 321 -22.54 30.87 23.10
C PRO A 321 -23.79 31.69 22.79
N ARG A 322 -24.97 31.19 23.18
CA ARG A 322 -26.15 32.07 23.15
C ARG A 322 -25.99 33.13 24.23
N ALA A 323 -26.40 34.36 23.93
CA ALA A 323 -26.54 35.38 24.96
C ALA A 323 -27.49 34.83 26.04
N THR A 324 -27.07 34.85 27.29
CA THR A 324 -27.99 34.58 28.41
C THR A 324 -29.10 35.61 28.34
N GLU A 325 -30.36 35.19 28.20
CA GLU A 325 -31.48 36.07 28.53
C GLU A 325 -31.21 36.60 29.94
N ASN A 326 -31.19 37.93 30.05
CA ASN A 326 -30.75 38.65 31.23
C ASN A 326 -31.33 38.04 32.51
N ALA A 327 -30.45 37.75 33.47
CA ALA A 327 -30.82 37.71 34.87
C ALA A 327 -31.28 39.13 35.24
N ASN A 328 -32.58 39.40 35.03
CA ASN A 328 -33.32 40.50 35.64
C ASN A 328 -33.89 40.02 36.97
#